data_AF-A0A2E5YM04-F1
#
_entry.id   AF-A0A2E5YM04-F1
#
_cell.length_a   1.000
_cell.length_b   1.000
_cell.length_c   1.000
_cell.angle_alpha   90.00
_cell.angle_beta   90.00
_cell.angle_gamma   90.00
#
_symmetry.space_group_name_H-M   'P 1'
#
loop_
_entity.id
_entity.type
_entity.pdbx_description
1 polymer ?
#
loop_
_entity_poly.entity_id
_entity_poly.type
_entity_poly.pdbx_seq_one_letter_code
_entity_poly.pdbx_strand_id
1 'polypeptide(L)'
;MLVPIAIVAAVFLALSFWLFRTLPGTSGAEGWLAGFFLLAAFSMPLWVWQTQDQPVLGDFESMLVLVSHGLMSAVMCSYTLFIGRMFRPDSSWARWVTAFLVGVEILAPLALVFFGGDRDEPHPIVLVVGTACALPFVWGFAETYHDYARMKRRVVLGLCDPVVGNRFALATIWNGALLVLPIALVPLRS
;
A
#
# COMPACT_ATOMS: atom_id res chain seq x y z
N MET A 1 18.55 12.41 -3.62
CA MET A 1 17.29 11.71 -3.28
C MET A 1 17.43 10.65 -2.18
N LEU A 2 18.58 10.00 -2.01
CA LEU A 2 18.72 8.86 -1.08
C LEU A 2 18.51 9.20 0.41
N VAL A 3 18.92 10.38 0.87
CA VAL A 3 18.79 10.79 2.30
C VAL A 3 17.33 10.85 2.77
N PRO A 4 16.40 11.56 2.09
CA PRO A 4 14.98 11.52 2.44
C PRO A 4 14.38 10.11 2.53
N ILE A 5 14.78 9.21 1.62
CA ILE A 5 14.24 7.84 1.56
C ILE A 5 14.74 7.00 2.72
N ALA A 6 16.01 7.15 3.10
CA ALA A 6 16.56 6.48 4.28
C ALA A 6 15.82 6.91 5.56
N ILE A 7 15.47 8.20 5.68
CA ILE A 7 14.68 8.71 6.81
C ILE A 7 13.29 8.10 6.81
N VAL A 8 12.59 8.07 5.67
CA VAL A 8 11.25 7.45 5.56
C VAL A 8 11.30 5.97 5.91
N ALA A 9 12.29 5.23 5.40
CA ALA A 9 12.48 3.82 5.71
C ALA A 9 12.73 3.60 7.21
N ALA A 10 13.57 4.42 7.85
CA ALA A 10 13.82 4.35 9.29
C ALA A 10 12.55 4.62 10.11
N VAL A 11 11.72 5.60 9.70
CA VAL A 11 10.42 5.87 10.34
C VAL A 11 9.49 4.67 10.20
N PHE A 12 9.40 4.05 9.01
CA PHE A 12 8.56 2.87 8.80
C PHE A 12 9.05 1.66 9.61
N LEU A 13 10.36 1.45 9.73
CA LEU A 13 10.91 0.41 10.60
C LEU A 13 10.57 0.66 12.08
N ALA A 14 10.68 1.91 12.54
CA ALA A 14 10.32 2.27 13.91
C ALA A 14 8.82 2.05 14.19
N LEU A 15 7.94 2.44 13.26
CA LEU A 15 6.50 2.22 13.36
C LEU A 15 6.14 0.72 13.35
N SER A 16 6.74 -0.05 12.44
CA SER A 16 6.60 -1.50 12.39
C SER A 16 7.01 -2.15 13.71
N PHE A 17 8.20 -1.82 14.22
CA PHE A 17 8.71 -2.35 15.49
C PHE A 17 7.79 -2.01 16.67
N TRP A 18 7.33 -0.76 16.74
CA TRP A 18 6.40 -0.32 17.77
C TRP A 18 5.08 -1.10 17.70
N LEU A 19 4.49 -1.25 16.52
CA LEU A 19 3.25 -2.02 16.33
C LEU A 19 3.43 -3.50 16.73
N PHE A 20 4.51 -4.15 16.26
CA PHE A 20 4.83 -5.54 16.62
C PHE A 20 4.97 -5.73 18.14
N ARG A 21 5.54 -4.75 18.86
CA ARG A 21 5.63 -4.81 20.34
C ARG A 21 4.27 -4.67 21.02
N THR A 22 3.31 -3.97 20.41
CA THR A 22 1.98 -3.79 20.97
C THR A 22 0.99 -4.91 20.62
N LEU A 23 1.34 -5.81 19.69
CA LEU A 23 0.47 -6.91 19.25
C LEU A 23 -0.04 -7.88 20.32
N PRO A 24 0.67 -8.19 21.42
CA PRO A 24 0.20 -9.17 22.41
C PRO A 24 -1.13 -8.85 23.12
N GLY A 25 -1.86 -7.79 22.73
CA GLY A 25 -3.19 -7.46 23.23
C GLY A 25 -4.17 -6.90 22.20
N THR A 26 -3.91 -7.03 20.90
CA THR A 26 -4.70 -6.36 19.86
C THR A 26 -5.34 -7.32 18.84
N SER A 27 -6.32 -6.83 18.10
CA SER A 27 -7.00 -7.59 17.05
C SER A 27 -6.05 -7.77 15.88
N GLY A 28 -5.60 -8.97 15.52
CA GLY A 28 -4.48 -9.24 14.59
C GLY A 28 -4.39 -8.48 13.23
N ALA A 29 -5.35 -7.61 12.88
CA ALA A 29 -5.20 -6.50 11.95
C ALA A 29 -3.93 -5.65 12.15
N GLU A 30 -3.52 -5.24 13.37
CA GLU A 30 -2.30 -4.40 13.48
C GLU A 30 -1.03 -5.13 13.03
N GLY A 31 -1.02 -6.47 13.05
CA GLY A 31 0.10 -7.26 12.53
C GLY A 31 0.27 -7.07 11.02
N TRP A 32 -0.84 -6.93 10.29
CA TRP A 32 -0.82 -6.63 8.86
C TRP A 32 -0.36 -5.20 8.57
N LEU A 33 -0.75 -4.23 9.41
CA LEU A 33 -0.26 -2.85 9.29
C LEU A 33 1.24 -2.75 9.62
N ALA A 34 1.71 -3.49 10.63
CA ALA A 34 3.13 -3.60 10.94
C ALA A 34 3.91 -4.22 9.76
N GLY A 35 3.37 -5.29 9.17
CA GLY A 35 3.88 -5.91 7.94
C GLY A 35 3.95 -4.93 6.78
N PHE A 36 2.90 -4.13 6.56
CA PHE A 36 2.89 -3.05 5.56
C PHE A 36 4.07 -2.09 5.75
N PHE A 37 4.28 -1.55 6.95
CA PHE A 37 5.39 -0.63 7.21
C PHE A 37 6.75 -1.30 7.05
N LEU A 38 6.91 -2.54 7.53
CA LEU A 38 8.14 -3.30 7.40
C LEU A 38 8.52 -3.48 5.92
N LEU A 39 7.59 -3.97 5.11
CA LEU A 39 7.81 -4.22 3.70
C LEU A 39 7.98 -2.91 2.90
N ALA A 40 7.29 -1.84 3.30
CA ALA A 40 7.42 -0.52 2.69
C ALA A 40 8.82 0.07 2.91
N ALA A 41 9.41 -0.16 4.10
CA ALA A 41 10.75 0.30 4.43
C ALA A 41 11.83 -0.30 3.53
N PHE A 42 11.63 -1.52 3.02
CA PHE A 42 12.57 -2.18 2.11
C PHE A 42 12.24 -1.97 0.63
N SER A 43 10.96 -1.93 0.27
CA SER A 43 10.54 -1.74 -1.13
C SER A 43 10.82 -0.33 -1.65
N MET A 44 10.59 0.72 -0.86
CA MET A 44 10.78 2.11 -1.32
C MET A 44 12.23 2.44 -1.71
N PRO A 45 13.25 2.13 -0.89
CA PRO A 45 14.64 2.33 -1.30
C PRO A 45 15.01 1.59 -2.57
N LEU A 46 14.55 0.34 -2.71
CA LEU A 46 14.82 -0.49 -3.87
C LEU A 46 14.16 0.08 -5.14
N TRP A 47 12.92 0.53 -5.03
CA TRP A 47 12.19 1.18 -6.12
C TRP A 47 12.88 2.49 -6.58
N VAL A 48 13.34 3.33 -5.65
CA VAL A 48 14.05 4.56 -6.05
C VAL A 48 15.43 4.25 -6.64
N TRP A 49 16.13 3.26 -6.11
CA TRP A 49 17.41 2.83 -6.68
C TRP A 49 17.25 2.41 -8.15
N GLN A 50 16.15 1.72 -8.48
CA GLN A 50 15.81 1.33 -9.86
C GLN A 50 15.48 2.49 -10.80
N THR A 51 15.11 3.65 -10.26
CA THR A 51 14.85 4.85 -11.08
C THR A 51 16.11 5.68 -11.34
N GLN A 52 17.25 5.30 -10.77
CA GLN A 52 18.52 5.95 -11.08
C GLN A 52 19.12 5.26 -12.31
N ASP A 53 19.68 6.04 -13.24
CA ASP A 53 20.45 5.51 -14.38
C ASP A 53 21.66 4.74 -13.86
N GLN A 54 21.49 3.43 -13.66
CA GLN A 54 22.54 2.52 -13.22
C GLN A 54 23.12 1.81 -14.45
N PRO A 55 24.45 1.60 -14.52
CA PRO A 55 25.05 0.83 -15.60
C PRO A 55 24.45 -0.60 -15.63
N VAL A 56 24.15 -1.06 -16.84
CA VAL A 56 23.46 -2.33 -17.14
C VAL A 56 24.14 -3.50 -16.41
N LEU A 57 23.49 -4.03 -15.38
CA LEU A 57 23.97 -5.16 -14.58
C LEU A 57 23.22 -6.46 -14.93
N GLY A 58 22.87 -6.66 -16.20
CA GLY A 58 22.36 -7.93 -16.76
C GLY A 58 21.35 -8.67 -15.86
N ASP A 59 21.63 -9.94 -15.55
CA ASP A 59 20.78 -10.81 -14.73
C ASP A 59 20.50 -10.29 -13.30
N PHE A 60 21.44 -9.55 -12.71
CA PHE A 60 21.28 -9.00 -11.37
C PHE A 60 20.20 -7.92 -11.33
N GLU A 61 20.11 -7.10 -12.39
CA GLU A 61 19.07 -6.08 -12.50
C GLU A 61 17.68 -6.71 -12.61
N SER A 62 17.53 -7.76 -13.42
CA SER A 62 16.29 -8.54 -13.54
C SER A 62 15.85 -9.13 -12.20
N MET A 63 16.79 -9.69 -11.42
CA MET A 63 16.51 -10.19 -10.08
C MET A 63 16.05 -9.07 -9.13
N LEU A 64 16.73 -7.91 -9.15
CA LEU A 64 16.33 -6.79 -8.29
C LEU A 64 14.95 -6.23 -8.68
N VAL A 65 14.62 -6.19 -9.96
CA VAL A 65 13.27 -5.81 -10.43
C VAL A 65 12.23 -6.78 -9.92
N LEU A 66 12.46 -8.08 -10.01
CA LEU A 66 11.57 -9.10 -9.46
C LEU A 66 11.37 -8.93 -7.95
N VAL A 67 12.46 -8.73 -7.18
CA VAL A 67 12.41 -8.54 -5.73
C VAL A 67 11.66 -7.26 -5.36
N SER A 68 11.91 -6.16 -6.07
CA SER A 68 11.24 -4.87 -5.84
C SER A 68 9.73 -4.95 -6.05
N HIS A 69 9.30 -5.53 -7.18
CA HIS A 69 7.87 -5.70 -7.46
C HIS A 69 7.23 -6.71 -6.50
N GLY A 70 7.93 -7.79 -6.15
CA GLY A 70 7.46 -8.75 -5.15
C GLY A 70 7.26 -8.12 -3.77
N LEU A 71 8.21 -7.31 -3.31
CA LEU A 71 8.08 -6.57 -2.04
C LEU A 71 6.95 -5.56 -2.09
N MET A 72 6.82 -4.78 -3.16
CA MET A 72 5.71 -3.82 -3.32
C MET A 72 4.35 -4.53 -3.30
N SER A 73 4.25 -5.69 -3.95
CA SER A 73 3.02 -6.48 -3.96
C SER A 73 2.70 -7.02 -2.57
N ALA A 74 3.71 -7.44 -1.81
CA ALA A 74 3.55 -7.83 -0.42
C ALA A 74 3.12 -6.66 0.48
N VAL A 75 3.62 -5.44 0.23
CA VAL A 75 3.14 -4.20 0.88
C VAL A 75 1.64 -4.03 0.64
N MET A 76 1.20 -4.08 -0.62
CA MET A 76 -0.21 -3.88 -0.97
C MET A 76 -1.12 -4.99 -0.48
N CYS A 77 -0.66 -6.24 -0.50
CA CYS A 77 -1.38 -7.37 0.10
C CYS A 77 -1.56 -7.19 1.61
N SER A 78 -0.50 -6.80 2.32
CA SER A 78 -0.55 -6.55 3.76
C SER A 78 -1.52 -5.42 4.08
N TYR A 79 -1.51 -4.35 3.28
CA TYR A 79 -2.44 -3.25 3.42
C TYR A 79 -3.90 -3.67 3.19
N THR A 80 -4.15 -4.43 2.13
CA THR A 80 -5.48 -4.96 1.80
C THR A 80 -6.02 -5.85 2.92
N LEU A 81 -5.18 -6.73 3.47
CA LEU A 81 -5.54 -7.60 4.59
C LEU A 81 -5.81 -6.80 5.86
N PHE A 82 -5.03 -5.75 6.12
CA PHE A 82 -5.30 -4.82 7.21
C PHE A 82 -6.68 -4.16 7.07
N ILE A 83 -6.99 -3.57 5.91
CA ILE A 83 -8.29 -2.92 5.66
C ILE A 83 -9.44 -3.91 5.84
N GLY A 84 -9.34 -5.10 5.22
CA GLY A 84 -10.38 -6.13 5.33
C GLY A 84 -10.63 -6.58 6.77
N ARG A 85 -9.57 -6.76 7.56
CA ARG A 85 -9.69 -7.19 8.97
C ARG A 85 -10.11 -6.08 9.91
N MET A 86 -9.70 -4.84 9.67
CA MET A 86 -9.99 -3.70 10.54
C MET A 86 -11.43 -3.21 10.37
N PHE A 87 -11.90 -3.06 9.14
CA PHE A 87 -13.21 -2.43 8.87
C PHE A 87 -14.36 -3.43 8.76
N ARG A 88 -14.09 -4.65 8.27
CA ARG A 88 -15.14 -5.63 7.94
C ARG A 88 -14.72 -7.08 8.22
N PRO A 89 -14.29 -7.42 9.46
CA PRO A 89 -13.79 -8.76 9.78
C PRO A 89 -14.79 -9.89 9.46
N ASP A 90 -16.08 -9.64 9.64
CA ASP A 90 -17.12 -10.67 9.51
C ASP A 90 -17.86 -10.65 8.15
N SER A 91 -17.59 -9.66 7.29
CA SER A 91 -18.32 -9.49 6.03
C SER A 91 -17.82 -10.46 4.96
N SER A 92 -18.71 -11.31 4.43
CA SER A 92 -18.41 -12.19 3.29
C SER A 92 -18.03 -11.42 2.02
N TRP A 93 -18.69 -10.30 1.76
CA TRP A 93 -18.35 -9.41 0.63
C TRP A 93 -16.92 -8.86 0.76
N ALA A 94 -16.54 -8.38 1.96
CA ALA A 94 -15.19 -7.87 2.19
C ALA A 94 -14.13 -8.96 2.01
N ARG A 95 -14.42 -10.21 2.37
CA ARG A 95 -13.53 -11.36 2.10
C ARG A 95 -13.31 -11.57 0.61
N TRP A 96 -14.35 -11.48 -0.22
CA TRP A 96 -14.22 -11.56 -1.67
C TRP A 96 -13.42 -10.41 -2.26
N VAL A 97 -13.68 -9.17 -1.83
CA VAL A 97 -12.90 -8.00 -2.25
C VAL A 97 -11.43 -8.14 -1.86
N THR A 98 -11.15 -8.57 -0.63
CA THR A 98 -9.78 -8.85 -0.14
C THR A 98 -9.09 -9.89 -1.02
N ALA A 99 -9.74 -11.03 -1.27
CA ALA A 99 -9.17 -12.11 -2.08
C ALA A 99 -8.91 -11.65 -3.52
N PHE A 100 -9.84 -10.90 -4.10
CA PHE A 100 -9.69 -10.32 -5.43
C PHE A 100 -8.50 -9.36 -5.50
N LEU A 101 -8.42 -8.39 -4.58
CA LEU A 101 -7.34 -7.40 -4.56
C LEU A 101 -5.97 -8.06 -4.31
N VAL A 102 -5.88 -9.00 -3.37
CA VAL A 102 -4.64 -9.80 -3.17
C VAL A 102 -4.27 -10.57 -4.42
N GLY A 103 -5.25 -11.18 -5.11
CA GLY A 103 -5.01 -11.88 -6.37
C GLY A 103 -4.47 -10.94 -7.46
N VAL A 104 -5.06 -9.76 -7.61
CA VAL A 104 -4.61 -8.72 -8.55
C VAL A 104 -3.18 -8.27 -8.22
N GLU A 105 -2.88 -7.99 -6.95
CA GLU A 105 -1.54 -7.57 -6.50
C GLU A 105 -0.47 -8.65 -6.69
N ILE A 106 -0.83 -9.93 -6.67
CA ILE A 106 0.11 -11.02 -6.97
C ILE A 106 0.27 -11.23 -8.49
N LEU A 107 -0.83 -11.17 -9.24
CA LEU A 107 -0.82 -11.50 -10.66
C LEU A 107 -0.25 -10.37 -11.53
N ALA A 108 -0.53 -9.11 -11.21
CA ALA A 108 -0.02 -7.95 -11.95
C ALA A 108 1.52 -7.91 -12.06
N PRO A 109 2.31 -8.01 -10.96
CA PRO A 109 3.78 -8.01 -11.04
C PRO A 109 4.33 -9.25 -11.76
N LEU A 110 3.69 -10.42 -11.62
CA LEU A 110 4.08 -11.62 -12.36
C LEU A 110 3.87 -11.41 -13.84
N ALA A 111 2.73 -10.83 -14.23
CA ALA A 111 2.45 -10.51 -15.62
C ALA A 111 3.49 -9.53 -16.18
N LEU A 112 3.91 -8.52 -15.42
CA LEU A 112 5.00 -7.62 -15.82
C LEU A 112 6.33 -8.36 -16.01
N VAL A 113 6.66 -9.33 -15.16
CA VAL A 113 7.91 -10.10 -15.29
C VAL A 113 7.89 -11.00 -16.52
N PHE A 114 6.77 -11.65 -16.82
CA PHE A 114 6.67 -12.60 -17.94
C PHE A 114 6.32 -11.95 -19.28
N PHE A 115 5.63 -10.80 -19.28
CA PHE A 115 5.09 -10.16 -20.48
C PHE A 115 5.47 -8.67 -20.58
N GLY A 116 6.42 -8.19 -19.79
CA GLY A 116 6.78 -6.77 -19.63
C GLY A 116 7.29 -6.06 -20.89
N GLY A 117 7.74 -6.80 -21.90
CA GLY A 117 8.43 -6.23 -23.06
C GLY A 117 9.72 -5.49 -22.68
N ASP A 118 10.33 -4.81 -23.66
CA ASP A 118 11.43 -3.88 -23.39
C ASP A 118 10.91 -2.68 -22.59
N ARG A 119 11.63 -2.32 -21.52
CA ARG A 119 11.21 -1.33 -20.52
C ARG A 119 11.19 0.12 -21.02
N ASP A 120 11.75 0.36 -22.20
CA ASP A 120 11.92 1.69 -22.78
C ASP A 120 10.70 2.15 -23.59
N GLU A 121 9.71 1.28 -23.81
CA GLU A 121 8.47 1.63 -24.49
C GLU A 121 7.27 1.66 -23.51
N PRO A 122 6.28 2.55 -23.72
CA PRO A 122 5.07 2.60 -22.91
C PRO A 122 4.25 1.31 -23.09
N HIS A 123 4.56 0.30 -22.28
CA HIS A 123 3.90 -0.99 -22.34
C HIS A 123 2.58 -0.96 -21.55
N PRO A 124 1.43 -1.38 -22.14
CA PRO A 124 0.14 -1.36 -21.46
C PRO A 124 0.13 -2.06 -20.10
N ILE A 125 0.99 -3.06 -19.93
CA ILE A 125 1.11 -3.81 -18.68
C ILE A 125 1.65 -2.95 -17.52
N VAL A 126 2.49 -1.96 -17.80
CA VAL A 126 3.01 -1.02 -16.79
C VAL A 126 1.87 -0.16 -16.26
N LEU A 127 0.95 0.27 -17.15
CA LEU A 127 -0.26 1.00 -16.76
C LEU A 127 -1.19 0.12 -15.91
N VAL A 128 -1.36 -1.16 -16.29
CA VAL A 128 -2.15 -2.12 -15.52
C VAL A 128 -1.58 -2.33 -14.12
N VAL A 129 -0.26 -2.51 -13.99
CA VAL A 129 0.41 -2.68 -12.69
C VAL A 129 0.28 -1.41 -11.84
N GLY A 130 0.52 -0.23 -12.42
CA GLY A 130 0.36 1.04 -11.71
C GLY A 130 -1.08 1.26 -11.22
N THR A 131 -2.07 0.88 -12.03
CA THR A 131 -3.49 0.97 -11.67
C THR A 131 -3.87 -0.07 -10.61
N ALA A 132 -3.33 -1.28 -10.70
CA ALA A 132 -3.54 -2.34 -9.71
C ALA A 132 -3.14 -1.88 -8.32
N CYS A 133 -1.94 -1.28 -8.17
CA CYS A 133 -1.45 -0.76 -6.89
C CYS A 133 -2.31 0.38 -6.30
N ALA A 134 -3.15 1.04 -7.10
CA ALA A 134 -4.07 2.07 -6.61
C ALA A 134 -5.33 1.46 -5.95
N LEU A 135 -5.75 0.26 -6.35
CA LEU A 135 -7.02 -0.34 -5.92
C LEU A 135 -7.12 -0.55 -4.41
N PRO A 136 -6.09 -1.03 -3.69
CA PRO A 136 -6.12 -1.12 -2.23
C PRO A 136 -6.34 0.23 -1.55
N PHE A 137 -5.75 1.31 -2.09
CA PHE A 137 -5.94 2.67 -1.55
C PHE A 137 -7.32 3.23 -1.86
N VAL A 138 -7.90 2.94 -3.03
CA VAL A 138 -9.31 3.29 -3.31
C VAL A 138 -10.23 2.63 -2.30
N TRP A 139 -10.01 1.33 -2.02
CA TRP A 139 -10.83 0.62 -1.06
C TRP A 139 -10.62 1.12 0.38
N GLY A 140 -9.36 1.32 0.81
CA GLY A 140 -9.03 1.89 2.11
C GLY A 140 -9.60 3.31 2.31
N PHE A 141 -9.55 4.15 1.27
CA PHE A 141 -10.18 5.46 1.26
C PHE A 141 -11.70 5.37 1.44
N ALA A 142 -12.36 4.47 0.70
CA ALA A 142 -13.81 4.31 0.78
C ALA A 142 -14.27 3.86 2.18
N GLU A 143 -13.58 2.90 2.80
CA GLU A 143 -13.92 2.42 4.16
C GLU A 143 -13.65 3.50 5.21
N THR A 144 -12.48 4.15 5.17
CA THR A 144 -12.14 5.22 6.13
C THR A 144 -13.07 6.43 6.00
N TYR A 145 -13.44 6.82 4.78
CA TYR A 145 -14.38 7.92 4.55
C TYR A 145 -15.78 7.58 5.06
N HIS A 146 -16.26 6.36 4.80
CA HIS A 146 -17.56 5.90 5.27
C HIS A 146 -17.67 5.94 6.79
N ASP A 147 -16.65 5.47 7.51
CA ASP A 147 -16.61 5.52 8.97
C ASP A 147 -16.40 6.93 9.50
N TYR A 148 -15.60 7.77 8.84
CA TYR A 148 -15.50 9.19 9.16
C TYR A 148 -16.87 9.88 9.07
N ALA A 149 -17.62 9.67 7.99
CA ALA A 149 -18.94 10.26 7.80
C ALA A 149 -19.94 9.79 8.89
N ARG A 150 -19.86 8.52 9.30
CA ARG A 150 -20.65 7.97 10.41
C ARG A 150 -20.26 8.59 11.75
N MET A 151 -18.97 8.69 12.06
CA MET A 151 -18.49 9.27 13.31
C MET A 151 -18.80 10.76 13.39
N LYS A 152 -18.66 11.51 12.29
CA LYS A 152 -19.05 12.92 12.24
C LYS A 152 -20.50 13.14 12.65
N ARG A 153 -21.43 12.29 12.18
CA ARG A 153 -22.84 12.34 12.59
C ARG A 153 -23.00 12.03 14.08
N ARG A 154 -22.30 11.03 14.60
CA ARG A 154 -22.35 10.68 16.03
C ARG A 154 -21.79 11.79 16.92
N VAL A 155 -20.74 12.48 16.50
CA VAL A 155 -20.16 13.63 17.22
C VAL A 155 -21.18 14.77 17.33
N VAL A 156 -21.87 15.11 16.24
CA VAL A 156 -22.92 16.15 16.25
C VAL A 156 -24.06 15.80 17.21
N LEU A 157 -24.36 14.51 17.36
CA LEU A 157 -25.38 14.00 18.28
C LEU A 157 -24.87 13.81 19.73
N GLY A 158 -23.61 14.11 20.02
CA GLY A 158 -23.00 13.88 21.34
C GLY A 158 -22.77 12.40 21.70
N LEU A 159 -22.82 11.49 20.71
CA LEU A 159 -22.70 10.03 20.89
C LEU A 159 -21.26 9.51 20.70
N CYS A 160 -20.31 10.38 20.38
CA CYS A 160 -18.92 10.00 20.09
C CYS A 160 -17.97 11.12 20.48
N ASP A 161 -16.79 10.74 21.00
CA ASP A 161 -15.69 11.65 21.26
C ASP A 161 -15.16 12.26 19.93
N PRO A 162 -15.06 13.59 19.81
CA PRO A 162 -14.47 14.25 18.64
C PRO A 162 -13.09 13.74 18.24
N VAL A 163 -12.27 13.28 19.19
CA VAL A 163 -10.93 12.71 18.93
C VAL A 163 -11.02 11.46 18.06
N VAL A 164 -12.02 10.61 18.27
CA VAL A 164 -12.24 9.41 17.45
C VAL A 164 -12.64 9.81 16.03
N GLY A 165 -13.53 10.78 15.88
CA GLY A 165 -13.89 11.34 14.57
C GLY A 165 -12.69 11.89 13.81
N ASN A 166 -11.80 12.61 14.51
CA ASN A 166 -10.58 13.17 13.92
C ASN A 166 -9.60 12.08 13.46
N ARG A 167 -9.49 10.95 14.16
CA ARG A 167 -8.64 9.83 13.74
C ARG A 167 -9.11 9.23 12.42
N PHE A 168 -10.41 9.04 12.22
CA PHE A 168 -10.95 8.58 10.93
C PHE A 168 -10.75 9.61 9.82
N ALA A 169 -10.86 10.91 10.12
CA ALA A 169 -10.56 11.96 9.16
C ALA A 169 -9.09 11.90 8.69
N LEU A 170 -8.15 11.75 9.63
CA LEU A 170 -6.73 11.61 9.32
C LEU A 170 -6.44 10.35 8.50
N ALA A 171 -7.06 9.22 8.85
CA ALA A 171 -6.93 7.98 8.07
C ALA A 171 -7.47 8.13 6.63
N THR A 172 -8.56 8.87 6.45
CA THR A 172 -9.13 9.20 5.14
C THR A 172 -8.18 10.07 4.32
N ILE A 173 -7.63 11.13 4.93
CA ILE A 173 -6.66 12.02 4.27
C ILE A 173 -5.40 11.25 3.87
N TRP A 174 -4.88 10.40 4.76
CA TRP A 174 -3.71 9.58 4.50
C TRP A 174 -3.95 8.62 3.33
N ASN A 175 -5.09 7.92 3.32
CA ASN A 175 -5.49 7.07 2.19
C ASN A 175 -5.62 7.83 0.88
N GLY A 176 -6.30 8.99 0.91
CA GLY A 176 -6.48 9.84 -0.26
C GLY A 176 -5.14 10.35 -0.81
N ALA A 177 -4.22 10.73 0.06
CA ALA A 177 -2.88 11.14 -0.34
C ALA A 177 -2.09 9.99 -0.99
N LEU A 178 -2.15 8.78 -0.43
CA LEU A 178 -1.51 7.60 -1.00
C LEU A 178 -2.12 7.17 -2.34
N LEU A 179 -3.42 7.34 -2.53
CA LEU A 179 -4.11 7.08 -3.79
C LEU A 179 -3.62 8.00 -4.93
N VAL A 180 -3.29 9.26 -4.62
CA VAL A 180 -2.83 10.23 -5.62
C VAL A 180 -1.44 9.86 -6.16
N LEU A 181 -0.57 9.25 -5.36
CA LEU A 181 0.79 8.91 -5.77
C LEU A 181 0.86 8.02 -7.03
N PRO A 182 0.24 6.82 -7.09
CA PRO A 182 0.29 6.00 -8.29
C PRO A 182 -0.37 6.69 -9.49
N ILE A 183 -1.47 7.42 -9.27
CA ILE A 183 -2.18 8.14 -10.35
C ILE A 183 -1.31 9.26 -10.93
N ALA A 184 -0.60 10.01 -10.09
CA ALA A 184 0.28 11.09 -10.53
C ALA A 184 1.57 10.58 -11.20
N LEU A 185 2.03 9.37 -10.85
CA LEU A 185 3.24 8.77 -11.40
C LEU A 185 3.02 8.06 -12.74
N VAL A 186 1.79 7.61 -13.03
CA VAL A 186 1.46 6.93 -14.31
C VAL A 186 1.77 7.81 -15.53
N PRO A 187 1.34 9.08 -15.62
CA PRO A 187 1.62 9.95 -16.77
C PRO A 187 3.10 10.33 -16.93
N LEU A 188 3.92 10.22 -15.88
CA LEU A 188 5.34 10.53 -15.95
C LEU A 188 6.17 9.41 -16.60
N ARG A 189 5.55 8.25 -16.84
CA ARG A 189 6.17 7.07 -17.45
C ARG A 189 5.61 6.74 -18.85
N SER A 190 4.67 7.53 -19.35
CA SER A 190 4.06 7.42 -20.68
C SER A 190 4.53 8.54 -21.59
#